data_AF-A0A084VBQ5-F1
#
_entry.id   AF-A0A084VBQ5-F1
#
_cell.length_a   1.000
_cell.length_b   1.000
_cell.length_c   1.000
_cell.angle_alpha   90.00
_cell.angle_beta   90.00
_cell.angle_gamma   90.00
#
_symmetry.space_group_name_H-M   'P 1'
#
loop_
_entity.id
_entity.type
_entity.pdbx_description
1 polymer ?
#
loop_
_entity_poly.entity_id
_entity_poly.type
_entity_poly.pdbx_seq_one_letter_code
_entity_poly.pdbx_strand_id
1 'polypeptide(L)'
;MKSLFVCLLLALAGQSFAQTENEFIEYLLEIQSQAEEVHDRLESIFNDIRFQMSEQLVELNQQLIGRMNSALEEVQDIRDNTEAFVGESSAPASCVDVVVANWGVEINLVGEALSRCASRANLEITARTADVHAALEEAQIESTELQNIVVRGFIDWNAIDFTEELADVINSQVENRLDYFNRITQPALDRVLQGVSDLDDNLLPEIMSCVERGVERFNNYGQVIRDTLSFCSQ
;
A
#
# COMPACT_ATOMS: atom_id res chain seq x y z
N MET A 1 13.07 -21.59 19.54
CA MET A 1 13.19 -20.65 20.67
C MET A 1 12.22 -20.92 21.82
N LYS A 2 11.06 -21.57 21.59
CA LYS A 2 10.08 -21.97 22.63
C LYS A 2 10.65 -22.79 23.83
N SER A 3 11.69 -23.60 23.64
CA SER A 3 12.25 -24.46 24.71
C SER A 3 13.23 -23.75 25.65
N LEU A 4 13.82 -22.61 25.27
CA LEU A 4 14.79 -21.89 26.12
C LEU A 4 14.10 -21.00 27.15
N PHE A 5 12.93 -20.44 26.82
CA PHE A 5 12.11 -19.66 27.75
C PHE A 5 11.57 -20.53 28.89
N VAL A 6 11.04 -21.71 28.59
CA VAL A 6 10.54 -22.67 29.59
C VAL A 6 11.63 -23.13 30.57
N CYS A 7 12.87 -23.32 30.09
CA CYS A 7 13.99 -23.68 30.98
C CYS A 7 14.46 -22.51 31.87
N LEU A 8 14.27 -21.26 31.45
CA LEU A 8 14.55 -20.10 32.29
C LEU A 8 13.47 -19.93 33.37
N LEU A 9 12.21 -20.20 33.02
CA LEU A 9 11.05 -20.18 33.92
C LEU A 9 11.18 -21.22 35.04
N LEU A 10 11.63 -22.44 34.72
CA LEU A 10 11.84 -23.52 35.69
C LEU A 10 13.06 -23.30 36.59
N ALA A 11 14.08 -22.57 36.12
CA ALA A 11 15.26 -22.26 36.92
C ALA A 11 15.00 -21.15 37.95
N LEU A 12 14.02 -20.27 37.70
CA LEU A 12 13.63 -19.17 38.61
C LEU A 12 12.58 -19.59 39.65
N ALA A 13 11.74 -20.58 39.35
CA ALA A 13 10.74 -21.14 40.29
C ALA A 13 11.35 -22.00 41.43
N GLY A 14 12.67 -22.21 41.46
CA GLY A 14 13.33 -23.14 42.39
C GLY A 14 13.41 -22.72 43.86
N GLN A 15 12.83 -21.60 44.30
CA GLN A 15 12.90 -21.17 45.69
C GLN A 15 11.56 -20.67 46.25
N SER A 16 10.84 -21.62 46.88
CA SER A 16 9.80 -21.49 47.91
C SER A 16 8.34 -21.22 47.49
N PHE A 17 7.43 -22.02 48.10
CA PHE A 17 5.94 -21.96 48.10
C PHE A 17 5.15 -22.91 47.17
N ALA A 18 5.29 -24.22 47.41
CA ALA A 18 4.67 -25.33 46.66
C ALA A 18 3.13 -25.51 46.76
N GLN A 19 2.35 -24.54 47.23
CA GLN A 19 0.88 -24.65 47.29
C GLN A 19 0.15 -23.48 46.61
N THR A 20 0.74 -22.28 46.59
CA THR A 20 0.33 -21.14 45.74
C THR A 20 0.93 -21.20 44.33
N GLU A 21 1.97 -22.01 44.11
CA GLU A 21 2.60 -22.21 42.79
C GLU A 21 1.64 -22.78 41.73
N ASN A 22 0.78 -23.75 42.07
CA ASN A 22 -0.05 -24.41 41.06
C ASN A 22 -1.17 -23.51 40.50
N GLU A 23 -1.88 -22.76 41.37
CA GLU A 23 -2.89 -21.78 40.93
C GLU A 23 -2.26 -20.64 40.12
N PHE A 24 -1.04 -20.20 40.49
CA PHE A 24 -0.34 -19.16 39.76
C PHE A 24 0.26 -19.64 38.43
N ILE A 25 0.75 -20.87 38.34
CA ILE A 25 1.19 -21.46 37.06
C ILE A 25 0.01 -21.58 36.11
N GLU A 26 -1.16 -22.06 36.58
CA GLU A 26 -2.38 -22.09 35.77
C GLU A 26 -2.79 -20.68 35.30
N TYR A 27 -2.71 -19.69 36.18
CA TYR A 27 -3.01 -18.30 35.86
C TYR A 27 -2.02 -17.65 34.89
N LEU A 28 -0.72 -17.89 35.03
CA LEU A 28 0.29 -17.45 34.07
C LEU A 28 0.09 -18.09 32.71
N LEU A 29 -0.26 -19.39 32.68
CA LEU A 29 -0.61 -20.08 31.44
C LEU A 29 -1.87 -19.48 30.83
N GLU A 30 -2.84 -19.04 31.63
CA GLU A 30 -4.05 -18.36 31.16
C GLU A 30 -3.72 -16.97 30.56
N ILE A 31 -2.97 -16.11 31.25
CA ILE A 31 -2.54 -14.81 30.70
C ILE A 31 -1.69 -15.01 29.45
N GLN A 32 -0.74 -15.95 29.49
CA GLN A 32 0.09 -16.25 28.33
C GLN A 32 -0.79 -16.71 27.16
N SER A 33 -1.78 -17.57 27.40
CA SER A 33 -2.72 -18.02 26.37
C SER A 33 -3.53 -16.85 25.79
N GLN A 34 -4.02 -15.93 26.63
CA GLN A 34 -4.77 -14.75 26.17
C GLN A 34 -3.87 -13.80 25.35
N ALA A 35 -2.64 -13.57 25.80
CA ALA A 35 -1.68 -12.74 25.09
C ALA A 35 -1.21 -13.39 23.77
N GLU A 36 -1.02 -14.71 23.75
CA GLU A 36 -0.75 -15.48 22.54
C GLU A 36 -1.92 -15.39 21.56
N GLU A 37 -3.17 -15.51 22.02
CA GLU A 37 -4.35 -15.36 21.16
C GLU A 37 -4.41 -13.98 20.49
N VAL A 38 -4.14 -12.91 21.24
CA VAL A 38 -4.10 -11.55 20.68
C VAL A 38 -2.94 -11.38 19.72
N HIS A 39 -1.77 -11.93 20.06
CA HIS A 39 -0.60 -11.88 19.18
C HIS A 39 -0.82 -12.63 17.87
N ASP A 40 -1.37 -13.84 17.92
CA ASP A 40 -1.70 -14.65 16.75
C ASP A 40 -2.75 -13.95 15.88
N ARG A 41 -3.75 -13.32 16.50
CA ARG A 41 -4.76 -12.53 15.78
C ARG A 41 -4.14 -11.31 15.08
N LEU A 42 -3.23 -10.60 15.76
CA LEU A 42 -2.46 -9.50 15.20
C LEU A 42 -1.61 -9.95 14.01
N GLU A 43 -0.88 -11.05 14.17
CA GLU A 43 -0.05 -11.61 13.10
C GLU A 43 -0.89 -12.04 11.90
N SER A 44 -2.04 -12.67 12.13
CA SER A 44 -2.99 -13.03 11.06
C SER A 44 -3.48 -11.80 10.30
N ILE A 45 -3.87 -10.74 11.02
CA ILE A 45 -4.32 -9.48 10.41
C ILE A 45 -3.19 -8.84 9.61
N PHE A 46 -1.96 -8.81 10.13
CA PHE A 46 -0.82 -8.25 9.41
C PHE A 46 -0.48 -9.03 8.13
N ASN A 47 -0.56 -10.36 8.19
CA ASN A 47 -0.33 -11.20 7.03
C ASN A 47 -1.41 -11.00 5.96
N ASP A 48 -2.67 -10.90 6.38
CA ASP A 48 -3.79 -10.63 5.48
C ASP A 48 -3.68 -9.24 4.82
N ILE A 49 -3.39 -8.19 5.61
CA ILE A 49 -3.15 -6.82 5.12
C ILE A 49 -2.02 -6.80 4.08
N ARG A 50 -0.89 -7.44 4.39
CA ARG A 50 0.27 -7.48 3.48
C ARG A 50 -0.08 -8.21 2.19
N PHE A 51 -0.84 -9.30 2.28
CA PHE A 51 -1.27 -10.07 1.13
C PHE A 51 -2.22 -9.28 0.24
N GLN A 52 -3.30 -8.74 0.81
CA GLN A 52 -4.31 -7.96 0.10
C GLN A 52 -3.70 -6.70 -0.55
N MET A 53 -2.89 -5.95 0.20
CA MET A 53 -2.18 -4.79 -0.34
C MET A 53 -1.28 -5.20 -1.51
N SER A 54 -0.53 -6.29 -1.37
CA SER A 54 0.36 -6.77 -2.45
C SER A 54 -0.42 -7.17 -3.69
N GLU A 55 -1.54 -7.88 -3.54
CA GLU A 55 -2.37 -8.31 -4.67
C GLU A 55 -2.98 -7.11 -5.40
N GLN A 56 -3.62 -6.21 -4.66
CA GLN A 56 -4.26 -5.01 -5.22
C GLN A 56 -3.25 -4.09 -5.91
N LEU A 57 -2.10 -3.83 -5.28
CA LEU A 57 -1.07 -2.96 -5.86
C LEU A 57 -0.43 -3.58 -7.11
N VAL A 58 -0.24 -4.91 -7.13
CA VAL A 58 0.29 -5.60 -8.32
C VAL A 58 -0.69 -5.51 -9.47
N GLU A 59 -1.98 -5.78 -9.22
CA GLU A 59 -3.03 -5.70 -10.23
C GLU A 59 -3.16 -4.28 -10.79
N LEU A 60 -3.28 -3.26 -9.92
CA LEU A 60 -3.34 -1.86 -10.32
C LEU A 60 -2.12 -1.46 -11.16
N ASN A 61 -0.91 -1.88 -10.75
CA ASN A 61 0.32 -1.56 -11.48
C ASN A 61 0.34 -2.21 -12.88
N GLN A 62 -0.10 -3.47 -12.99
CA GLN A 62 -0.22 -4.13 -14.30
C GLN A 62 -1.21 -3.41 -15.22
N GLN A 63 -2.35 -2.98 -14.70
CA GLN A 63 -3.35 -2.22 -15.47
C GLN A 63 -2.80 -0.87 -15.93
N LEU A 64 -2.14 -0.12 -15.04
CA LEU A 64 -1.54 1.18 -15.36
C LEU A 64 -0.42 1.08 -16.40
N ILE A 65 0.48 0.10 -16.25
CA ILE A 65 1.55 -0.18 -17.22
C ILE A 65 0.93 -0.57 -18.56
N GLY A 66 -0.04 -1.48 -18.56
CA GLY A 66 -0.74 -1.92 -19.76
C GLY A 66 -1.34 -0.73 -20.52
N ARG A 67 -2.08 0.14 -19.83
CA ARG A 67 -2.66 1.34 -20.44
C ARG A 67 -1.62 2.29 -20.99
N MET A 68 -0.53 2.52 -20.26
CA MET A 68 0.54 3.42 -20.68
C MET A 68 1.26 2.90 -21.92
N ASN A 69 1.52 1.59 -21.99
CA ASN A 69 2.13 0.97 -23.17
C ASN A 69 1.21 1.09 -24.39
N SER A 70 -0.08 0.77 -24.24
CA SER A 70 -1.05 0.96 -25.33
C SER A 70 -1.12 2.42 -25.79
N ALA A 71 -1.07 3.38 -24.87
CA ALA A 71 -1.06 4.80 -25.25
C ALA A 71 0.19 5.20 -26.04
N LEU A 72 1.36 4.66 -25.69
CA LEU A 72 2.59 4.90 -26.42
C LEU A 72 2.55 4.28 -27.82
N GLU A 73 1.97 3.08 -27.96
CA GLU A 73 1.70 2.45 -29.26
C GLU A 73 0.75 3.30 -30.10
N GLU A 74 -0.36 3.76 -29.53
CA GLU A 74 -1.31 4.66 -30.21
C GLU A 74 -0.63 5.96 -30.68
N VAL A 75 0.20 6.58 -29.83
CA VAL A 75 0.99 7.77 -30.19
C VAL A 75 1.97 7.47 -31.32
N GLN A 76 2.62 6.32 -31.30
CA GLN A 76 3.51 5.89 -32.37
C GLN A 76 2.76 5.70 -33.69
N ASP A 77 1.60 5.04 -33.66
CA ASP A 77 0.77 4.84 -34.85
C ASP A 77 0.28 6.17 -35.42
N ILE A 78 -0.16 7.11 -34.56
CA ILE A 78 -0.52 8.47 -34.99
C ILE A 78 0.68 9.15 -35.64
N ARG A 79 1.87 9.01 -35.05
CA ARG A 79 3.11 9.57 -35.57
C ARG A 79 3.39 9.05 -36.98
N ASP A 80 3.52 7.73 -37.09
CA ASP A 80 3.95 7.06 -38.32
C ASP A 80 2.95 7.31 -39.45
N ASN A 81 1.65 7.26 -39.17
CA ASN A 81 0.61 7.57 -40.16
C ASN A 81 0.63 9.04 -40.61
N THR A 82 0.91 9.97 -39.71
CA THR A 82 0.97 11.40 -40.05
C THR A 82 2.21 11.73 -40.86
N GLU A 83 3.37 11.18 -40.48
CA GLU A 83 4.62 11.37 -41.22
C GLU A 83 4.58 10.73 -42.61
N ALA A 84 3.97 9.55 -42.75
CA ALA A 84 3.72 8.95 -44.06
C ALA A 84 2.86 9.85 -44.95
N PHE A 85 1.75 10.37 -44.41
CA PHE A 85 0.86 11.29 -45.15
C PHE A 85 1.59 12.58 -45.58
N VAL A 86 2.42 13.15 -44.70
CA VAL A 86 3.26 14.31 -45.03
C VAL A 86 4.21 13.97 -46.17
N GLY A 87 4.88 12.81 -46.12
CA GLY A 87 5.84 12.37 -47.13
C GLY A 87 5.23 12.10 -48.51
N GLU A 88 3.95 11.73 -48.56
CA GLU A 88 3.19 11.49 -49.79
C GLU A 88 2.49 12.75 -50.34
N SER A 89 2.50 13.84 -49.57
CA SER A 89 1.77 15.07 -49.91
C SER A 89 2.29 15.75 -51.18
N SER A 90 1.38 16.14 -52.06
CA SER A 90 1.67 16.97 -53.25
C SER A 90 1.64 18.47 -52.97
N ALA A 91 1.43 18.89 -51.73
CA ALA A 91 1.36 20.30 -51.35
C ALA A 91 2.69 21.05 -51.62
N PRO A 92 2.65 22.37 -51.85
CA PRO A 92 3.87 23.16 -51.97
C PRO A 92 4.76 23.05 -50.72
N ALA A 93 6.08 23.01 -50.90
CA ALA A 93 7.05 22.89 -49.80
C ALA A 93 6.84 23.94 -48.71
N SER A 94 6.50 25.18 -49.09
CA SER A 94 6.20 26.26 -48.13
C SER A 94 4.98 25.98 -47.24
N CYS A 95 4.00 25.21 -47.71
CA CYS A 95 2.88 24.76 -46.87
C CYS A 95 3.30 23.60 -45.97
N VAL A 96 4.03 22.61 -46.51
CA VAL A 96 4.55 21.48 -45.74
C VAL A 96 5.39 21.98 -44.56
N ASP A 97 6.35 22.87 -44.82
CA ASP A 97 7.27 23.43 -43.80
C ASP A 97 6.51 24.09 -42.65
N VAL A 98 5.45 24.85 -42.94
CA VAL A 98 4.64 25.53 -41.92
C VAL A 98 3.85 24.53 -41.08
N VAL A 99 3.23 23.54 -41.73
CA VAL A 99 2.35 22.58 -41.07
C VAL A 99 3.12 21.63 -40.14
N VAL A 100 4.33 21.22 -40.56
CA VAL A 100 5.17 20.31 -39.76
C VAL A 100 6.09 21.02 -38.77
N ALA A 101 6.15 22.36 -38.81
CA ALA A 101 7.09 23.17 -38.01
C ALA A 101 7.08 22.81 -36.51
N ASN A 102 5.90 22.53 -35.94
CA ASN A 102 5.74 22.20 -34.53
C ASN A 102 5.50 20.71 -34.28
N TRP A 103 5.55 19.85 -35.29
CA TRP A 103 5.20 18.44 -35.14
C TRP A 103 6.12 17.71 -34.14
N GLY A 104 7.43 17.93 -34.25
CA GLY A 104 8.40 17.38 -33.30
C GLY A 104 8.20 17.90 -31.87
N VAL A 105 7.70 19.13 -31.71
CA VAL A 105 7.35 19.68 -30.39
C VAL A 105 6.14 18.96 -29.82
N GLU A 106 5.12 18.70 -30.64
CA GLU A 106 3.91 18.00 -30.20
C GLU A 106 4.17 16.55 -29.78
N ILE A 107 5.09 15.85 -30.45
CA ILE A 107 5.56 14.52 -30.02
C ILE A 107 6.16 14.58 -28.60
N ASN A 108 7.00 15.58 -28.33
CA ASN A 108 7.57 15.76 -26.99
C ASN A 108 6.48 16.10 -25.96
N LEU A 109 5.53 16.96 -26.30
CA LEU A 109 4.45 17.38 -25.40
C LEU A 109 3.53 16.22 -25.02
N VAL A 110 3.21 15.32 -25.94
CA VAL A 110 2.42 14.12 -25.59
C VAL A 110 3.23 13.18 -24.70
N GLY A 111 4.53 13.00 -24.96
CA GLY A 111 5.41 12.23 -24.08
C GLY A 111 5.49 12.79 -22.66
N GLU A 112 5.62 14.11 -22.51
CA GLU A 112 5.57 14.78 -21.22
C GLU A 112 4.20 14.64 -20.53
N ALA A 113 3.10 14.73 -21.30
CA ALA A 113 1.76 14.57 -20.76
C ALA A 113 1.56 13.17 -20.19
N LEU A 114 1.94 12.13 -20.93
CA LEU A 114 1.88 10.73 -20.48
C LEU A 114 2.77 10.51 -19.24
N SER A 115 3.99 11.06 -19.25
CA SER A 115 4.91 11.01 -18.10
C SER A 115 4.32 11.67 -16.85
N ARG A 116 3.64 12.82 -16.99
CA ARG A 116 2.93 13.46 -15.88
C ARG A 116 1.79 12.61 -15.33
N CYS A 117 1.03 11.94 -16.19
CA CYS A 117 -0.02 11.01 -15.75
C CYS A 117 0.60 9.85 -14.95
N ALA A 118 1.63 9.20 -15.48
CA ALA A 118 2.34 8.12 -14.79
C ALA A 118 2.92 8.56 -13.44
N SER A 119 3.54 9.75 -13.39
CA SER A 119 4.12 10.29 -12.17
C SER A 119 3.05 10.55 -11.09
N ARG A 120 1.85 11.04 -11.47
CA ARG A 120 0.75 11.22 -10.53
C ARG A 120 0.30 9.88 -9.95
N ALA A 121 0.14 8.87 -10.79
CA ALA A 121 -0.24 7.53 -10.35
C ALA A 121 0.77 6.98 -9.33
N ASN A 122 2.06 7.11 -9.62
CA ASN A 122 3.12 6.65 -8.74
C ASN A 122 3.13 7.37 -7.38
N LEU A 123 2.87 8.68 -7.36
CA LEU A 123 2.80 9.45 -6.11
C LEU A 123 1.66 8.98 -5.22
N GLU A 124 0.47 8.77 -5.77
CA GLU A 124 -0.70 8.34 -5.01
C GLU A 124 -0.51 6.90 -4.48
N ILE A 125 -0.02 5.98 -5.33
CA ILE A 125 0.31 4.60 -4.91
C ILE A 125 1.34 4.60 -3.78
N THR A 126 2.40 5.42 -3.91
CA THR A 126 3.45 5.52 -2.89
C THR A 126 2.90 6.07 -1.58
N ALA A 127 2.03 7.08 -1.65
CA ALA A 127 1.40 7.68 -0.47
C ALA A 127 0.54 6.64 0.29
N ARG A 128 -0.33 5.91 -0.41
CA ARG A 128 -1.16 4.87 0.23
C ARG A 128 -0.35 3.71 0.78
N THR A 129 0.70 3.31 0.07
CA THR A 129 1.61 2.26 0.56
C THR A 129 2.31 2.71 1.84
N ALA A 130 2.71 3.98 1.91
CA ALA A 130 3.32 4.56 3.11
C ALA A 130 2.32 4.63 4.28
N ASP A 131 1.06 4.99 4.03
CA ASP A 131 0.00 5.00 5.06
C ASP A 131 -0.19 3.59 5.65
N VAL A 132 -0.21 2.54 4.83
CA VAL A 132 -0.30 1.14 5.29
C VAL A 132 0.89 0.78 6.17
N HIS A 133 2.11 1.11 5.72
CA HIS A 133 3.31 0.82 6.50
C HIS A 133 3.31 1.52 7.85
N ALA A 134 2.90 2.79 7.90
CA ALA A 134 2.80 3.54 9.15
C ALA A 134 1.76 2.93 10.10
N ALA A 135 0.59 2.56 9.59
CA ALA A 135 -0.46 1.92 10.39
C ALA A 135 -0.03 0.54 10.92
N LEU A 136 0.70 -0.24 10.12
CA LEU A 136 1.28 -1.51 10.55
C LEU A 136 2.37 -1.32 11.61
N GLU A 137 3.22 -0.30 11.49
CA GLU A 137 4.24 0.02 12.49
C GLU A 137 3.61 0.41 13.83
N GLU A 138 2.58 1.27 13.82
CA GLU A 138 1.82 1.64 15.01
C GLU A 138 1.18 0.42 15.68
N ALA A 139 0.56 -0.46 14.88
CA ALA A 139 -0.04 -1.70 15.40
C ALA A 139 1.02 -2.67 15.97
N GLN A 140 2.23 -2.70 15.41
CA GLN A 140 3.34 -3.50 15.95
C GLN A 140 3.85 -2.98 17.29
N ILE A 141 3.87 -1.65 17.50
CA ILE A 141 4.20 -1.05 18.79
C ILE A 141 3.21 -1.53 19.85
N GLU A 142 1.90 -1.47 19.57
CA GLU A 142 0.85 -1.96 20.47
C GLU A 142 0.98 -3.46 20.77
N SER A 143 1.32 -4.28 19.75
CA SER A 143 1.62 -5.70 19.94
C SER A 143 2.79 -5.94 20.90
N THR A 144 3.84 -5.13 20.77
CA THR A 144 5.04 -5.20 21.64
C THR A 144 4.72 -4.75 23.06
N GLU A 145 3.87 -3.73 23.23
CA GLU A 145 3.40 -3.32 24.56
C GLU A 145 2.63 -4.42 25.27
N LEU A 146 1.77 -5.16 24.55
CA LEU A 146 1.07 -6.32 25.12
C LEU A 146 2.06 -7.38 25.63
N GLN A 147 3.07 -7.73 24.83
CA GLN A 147 4.11 -8.67 25.26
C GLN A 147 4.87 -8.15 26.49
N ASN A 148 5.15 -6.84 26.55
CA ASN A 148 5.81 -6.22 27.70
C ASN A 148 4.97 -6.25 28.98
N ILE A 149 3.64 -6.15 28.88
CA ILE A 149 2.74 -6.30 30.04
C ILE A 149 2.91 -7.69 30.66
N VAL A 150 2.91 -8.74 29.82
CA VAL A 150 3.09 -10.13 30.28
C VAL A 150 4.47 -10.33 30.90
N VAL A 151 5.54 -9.83 30.26
CA VAL A 151 6.91 -9.95 30.76
C VAL A 151 7.11 -9.19 32.08
N ARG A 152 6.56 -7.97 32.20
CA ARG A 152 6.63 -7.19 33.45
C ARG A 152 5.85 -7.87 34.57
N GLY A 153 4.66 -8.39 34.28
CA GLY A 153 3.89 -9.17 35.24
C GLY A 153 4.69 -10.35 35.81
N PHE A 154 5.47 -11.02 34.97
CA PHE A 154 6.37 -12.10 35.42
C PHE A 154 7.51 -11.59 36.32
N ILE A 155 8.10 -10.44 36.00
CA ILE A 155 9.19 -9.86 36.81
C ILE A 155 8.67 -9.39 38.18
N ASP A 156 7.54 -8.69 38.20
CA ASP A 156 6.97 -8.11 39.42
C ASP A 156 6.50 -9.21 40.39
N TRP A 157 6.09 -10.38 39.88
CA TRP A 157 5.77 -11.54 40.71
C TRP A 157 6.98 -12.09 41.47
N ASN A 158 8.14 -12.19 40.82
CA ASN A 158 9.37 -12.62 41.49
C ASN A 158 9.79 -11.68 42.65
N ALA A 159 9.20 -10.49 42.73
CA ALA A 159 9.52 -9.46 43.71
C ALA A 159 8.44 -9.26 44.79
N ILE A 160 7.24 -9.84 44.68
CA ILE A 160 6.07 -9.50 45.52
C ILE A 160 5.42 -10.74 46.18
N ASP A 161 5.16 -10.67 47.49
CA ASP A 161 4.52 -11.73 48.31
C ASP A 161 2.98 -11.83 48.16
N PHE A 162 2.33 -10.92 47.41
CA PHE A 162 0.87 -10.85 47.23
C PHE A 162 0.46 -11.15 45.78
N THR A 163 0.10 -12.40 45.52
CA THR A 163 -0.13 -12.93 44.16
C THR A 163 -1.49 -12.57 43.54
N GLU A 164 -2.54 -12.40 44.35
CA GLU A 164 -3.90 -12.08 43.85
C GLU A 164 -4.03 -10.64 43.32
N GLU A 165 -3.49 -9.63 44.02
CA GLU A 165 -3.57 -8.24 43.55
C GLU A 165 -2.78 -8.03 42.25
N LEU A 166 -1.68 -8.76 42.07
CA LEU A 166 -0.87 -8.69 40.85
C LEU A 166 -1.62 -9.28 39.64
N ALA A 167 -2.36 -10.37 39.86
CA ALA A 167 -3.20 -11.00 38.85
C ALA A 167 -4.28 -10.03 38.34
N ASP A 168 -5.07 -9.44 39.23
CA ASP A 168 -6.11 -8.48 38.84
C ASP A 168 -5.56 -7.30 38.04
N VAL A 169 -4.38 -6.81 38.43
CA VAL A 169 -3.70 -5.72 37.72
C VAL A 169 -3.25 -6.14 36.33
N ILE A 170 -2.60 -7.30 36.18
CA ILE A 170 -2.13 -7.77 34.86
C ILE A 170 -3.32 -8.06 33.94
N ASN A 171 -4.36 -8.76 34.44
CA ASN A 171 -5.54 -9.08 33.64
C ASN A 171 -6.23 -7.81 33.13
N SER A 172 -6.41 -6.81 34.00
CA SER A 172 -6.99 -5.53 33.60
C SER A 172 -6.15 -4.82 32.52
N GLN A 173 -4.81 -4.91 32.57
CA GLN A 173 -3.95 -4.32 31.55
C GLN A 173 -4.06 -5.05 30.20
N VAL A 174 -4.14 -6.38 30.22
CA VAL A 174 -4.34 -7.21 29.01
C VAL A 174 -5.71 -6.90 28.39
N GLU A 175 -6.79 -6.90 29.18
CA GLU A 175 -8.14 -6.58 28.72
C GLU A 175 -8.23 -5.17 28.14
N ASN A 176 -7.62 -4.18 28.80
CA ASN A 176 -7.59 -2.80 28.30
C ASN A 176 -6.87 -2.69 26.96
N ARG A 177 -5.78 -3.45 26.76
CA ARG A 177 -5.08 -3.48 25.46
C ARG A 177 -5.85 -4.23 24.39
N LEU A 178 -6.58 -5.27 24.75
CA LEU A 178 -7.47 -5.98 23.86
C LEU A 178 -8.64 -5.07 23.41
N ASP A 179 -9.22 -4.28 24.31
CA ASP A 179 -10.25 -3.28 23.97
C ASP A 179 -9.68 -2.18 23.06
N TYR A 180 -8.50 -1.65 23.38
CA TYR A 180 -7.83 -0.65 22.55
C TYR A 180 -7.58 -1.17 21.13
N PHE A 181 -7.06 -2.39 21.00
CA PHE A 181 -6.80 -3.00 19.70
C PHE A 181 -8.08 -3.11 18.86
N ASN A 182 -9.15 -3.66 19.44
CA ASN A 182 -10.41 -3.88 18.72
C ASN A 182 -11.12 -2.57 18.33
N ARG A 183 -10.98 -1.51 19.14
CA ARG A 183 -11.73 -0.26 18.94
C ARG A 183 -10.96 0.80 18.19
N ILE A 184 -9.63 0.78 18.26
CA ILE A 184 -8.78 1.84 17.70
C ILE A 184 -7.90 1.26 16.59
N THR A 185 -7.06 0.28 16.91
CA THR A 185 -6.04 -0.23 15.99
C THR A 185 -6.65 -0.97 14.79
N GLN A 186 -7.53 -1.95 15.03
CA GLN A 186 -8.16 -2.72 13.95
C GLN A 186 -8.97 -1.81 13.00
N PRO A 187 -9.86 -0.92 13.48
CA PRO A 187 -10.56 0.01 12.59
C PRO A 187 -9.67 1.02 11.87
N ALA A 188 -8.47 1.34 12.39
CA ALA A 188 -7.50 2.18 11.70
C ALA A 188 -6.84 1.43 10.55
N LEU A 189 -6.44 0.17 10.78
CA LEU A 189 -5.91 -0.71 9.74
C LEU A 189 -6.93 -0.93 8.61
N ASP A 190 -8.19 -1.21 8.95
CA ASP A 190 -9.27 -1.40 7.97
C ASP A 190 -9.48 -0.15 7.11
N ARG A 191 -9.43 1.05 7.71
CA ARG A 191 -9.55 2.33 6.98
C ARG A 191 -8.40 2.55 6.01
N VAL A 192 -7.19 2.20 6.41
CA VAL A 192 -6.00 2.39 5.56
C VAL A 192 -5.99 1.38 4.42
N LEU A 193 -6.41 0.13 4.66
CA LEU A 193 -6.66 -0.86 3.62
C LEU A 193 -7.72 -0.40 2.62
N GLN A 194 -8.84 0.14 3.11
CA GLN A 194 -9.87 0.71 2.24
C GLN A 194 -9.27 1.79 1.33
N GLY A 195 -8.36 2.63 1.84
CA GLY A 195 -7.66 3.62 1.04
C GLY A 195 -6.78 3.03 -0.08
N VAL A 196 -6.28 1.79 0.07
CA VAL A 196 -5.60 1.05 -1.02
C VAL A 196 -6.62 0.53 -2.02
N SER A 197 -7.73 -0.05 -1.54
CA SER A 197 -8.82 -0.51 -2.40
C SER A 197 -9.41 0.62 -3.25
N ASP A 198 -9.56 1.80 -2.67
CA ASP A 198 -10.08 3.00 -3.32
C ASP A 198 -9.16 3.50 -4.45
N LEU A 199 -7.90 3.05 -4.53
CA LEU A 199 -7.02 3.36 -5.66
C LEU A 199 -7.55 2.78 -6.97
N ASP A 200 -8.07 1.55 -6.94
CA ASP A 200 -8.60 0.94 -8.15
C ASP A 200 -9.86 1.67 -8.63
N ASP A 201 -10.75 2.01 -7.70
CA ASP A 201 -12.01 2.70 -8.00
C ASP A 201 -11.82 4.16 -8.46
N ASN A 202 -10.80 4.86 -7.96
CA ASN A 202 -10.65 6.30 -8.19
C ASN A 202 -9.41 6.65 -9.03
N LEU A 203 -8.24 6.09 -8.70
CA LEU A 203 -6.99 6.47 -9.36
C LEU A 203 -6.96 5.93 -10.79
N LEU A 204 -7.33 4.67 -11.00
CA LEU A 204 -7.25 4.06 -12.32
C LEU A 204 -8.10 4.83 -13.35
N PRO A 205 -9.39 5.15 -13.12
CA PRO A 205 -10.17 5.97 -14.06
C PRO A 205 -9.58 7.36 -14.30
N GLU A 206 -9.04 8.01 -13.25
CA GLU A 206 -8.41 9.34 -13.39
C GLU A 206 -7.20 9.28 -14.32
N ILE A 207 -6.33 8.29 -14.13
CA ILE A 207 -5.12 8.13 -14.94
C ILE A 207 -5.48 7.72 -16.37
N MET A 208 -6.47 6.84 -16.56
CA MET A 208 -6.99 6.51 -17.90
C MET A 208 -7.47 7.76 -18.63
N SER A 209 -8.27 8.59 -17.98
CA SER A 209 -8.75 9.86 -18.56
C SER A 209 -7.62 10.86 -18.82
N CYS A 210 -6.58 10.89 -17.98
CA CYS A 210 -5.38 11.72 -18.20
C CYS A 210 -4.64 11.29 -19.47
N VAL A 211 -4.42 9.99 -19.62
CA VAL A 211 -3.73 9.37 -20.77
C VAL A 211 -4.53 9.59 -22.06
N GLU A 212 -5.83 9.28 -22.04
CA GLU A 212 -6.72 9.42 -23.21
C GLU A 212 -6.74 10.84 -23.74
N ARG A 213 -6.86 11.85 -22.86
CA ARG A 213 -6.81 13.26 -23.27
C ARG A 213 -5.47 13.64 -23.89
N GLY A 214 -4.37 13.06 -23.42
CA GLY A 214 -3.04 13.25 -24.00
C GLY A 214 -2.96 12.72 -25.43
N VAL A 215 -3.39 11.47 -25.64
CA VAL A 215 -3.42 10.81 -26.95
C VAL A 215 -4.39 11.52 -27.90
N GLU A 216 -5.59 11.85 -27.45
CA GLU A 216 -6.61 12.53 -28.25
C GLU A 216 -6.11 13.90 -28.74
N ARG A 217 -5.49 14.70 -27.86
CA ARG A 217 -4.88 15.97 -28.24
C ARG A 217 -3.84 15.79 -29.35
N PHE A 218 -2.98 14.78 -29.22
CA PHE A 218 -1.93 14.49 -30.20
C PHE A 218 -2.51 14.03 -31.54
N ASN A 219 -3.52 13.15 -31.51
CA ASN A 219 -4.25 12.72 -32.70
C ASN A 219 -4.91 13.90 -33.43
N ASN A 220 -5.59 14.78 -32.68
CA ASN A 220 -6.22 15.98 -33.24
C ASN A 220 -5.19 16.90 -33.92
N TYR A 221 -3.99 17.03 -33.36
CA TYR A 221 -2.92 17.78 -34.00
C TYR A 221 -2.48 17.13 -35.33
N GLY A 222 -2.29 15.81 -35.34
CA GLY A 222 -2.00 15.05 -36.56
C GLY A 222 -3.11 15.20 -37.61
N GLN A 223 -4.37 15.28 -37.20
CA GLN A 223 -5.50 15.54 -38.09
C GLN A 223 -5.46 16.95 -38.71
N VAL A 224 -5.14 17.97 -37.90
CA VAL A 224 -4.94 19.35 -38.41
C VAL A 224 -3.83 19.40 -39.48
N ILE A 225 -2.76 18.63 -39.30
CA ILE A 225 -1.70 18.50 -40.32
C ILE A 225 -2.29 17.98 -41.63
N ARG A 226 -3.00 16.86 -41.57
CA ARG A 226 -3.56 16.18 -42.76
C ARG A 226 -4.56 17.09 -43.49
N ASP A 227 -5.48 17.70 -42.75
CA ASP A 227 -6.51 18.59 -43.30
C ASP A 227 -5.89 19.81 -43.99
N THR A 228 -4.88 20.41 -43.37
CA THR A 228 -4.19 21.59 -43.94
C THR A 228 -3.42 21.24 -45.21
N LEU A 229 -2.75 20.08 -45.24
CA LEU A 229 -2.04 19.62 -46.43
C LEU A 229 -2.99 19.25 -47.57
N SER A 230 -4.14 18.64 -47.26
CA SER A 230 -5.20 18.38 -48.25
C SER A 230 -5.77 19.67 -48.84
N PHE A 231 -5.88 20.74 -48.04
CA PHE A 231 -6.28 22.05 -48.54
C PHE A 231 -5.22 22.69 -49.44
N CYS A 232 -3.94 22.63 -49.05
CA CYS A 232 -2.83 23.18 -49.84
C CYS A 232 -2.55 22.43 -51.16
N SER A 233 -3.08 21.22 -51.31
CA SER A 233 -2.90 20.39 -52.50
C SER A 233 -3.99 20.59 -53.57
N GLN A 234 -5.02 21.38 -53.27
CA GLN A 234 -6.09 21.78 -54.20
C GLN A 234 -5.71 23.05 -54.98
#